data_AF-A0A918GSI9-F1
#
_entry.id   AF-A0A918GSI9-F1
#
_cell.length_a   1.000
_cell.length_b   1.000
_cell.length_c   1.000
_cell.angle_alpha   90.00
_cell.angle_beta   90.00
_cell.angle_gamma   90.00
#
_symmetry.space_group_name_H-M   'P 1'
#
loop_
_entity.id
_entity.type
_entity.pdbx_description
1 polymer ?
#
loop_
_entity_poly.entity_id
_entity_poly.type
_entity_poly.pdbx_seq_one_letter_code
_entity_poly.pdbx_strand_id
1 'polypeptide(L)'
;MFGGFGRPGPAGSGTFALQDQQAALRWARRDAAAFGGDPGNVTVAGSSSGAAAISGHFTSPGARGLFHRAVLACGEGMMDVPADARAKARR
;
A
#
# COMPACT_ATOMS: atom_id res chain seq x y z
N MET A 1 0.09 -15.27 6.27
CA MET A 1 1.22 -15.83 7.05
C MET A 1 2.58 -15.73 6.33
N PHE A 2 2.66 -15.77 4.99
CA PHE A 2 3.97 -15.68 4.28
C PHE A 2 4.22 -14.39 3.48
N GLY A 3 3.24 -13.49 3.38
CA GLY A 3 3.36 -12.34 2.48
C GLY A 3 4.44 -11.31 2.87
N GLY A 4 4.86 -11.29 4.13
CA GLY A 4 5.98 -10.47 4.63
C GLY A 4 7.28 -11.26 4.85
N PHE A 5 7.30 -12.56 4.54
CA PHE A 5 8.47 -13.40 4.77
C PHE A 5 9.51 -13.19 3.65
N GLY A 6 10.67 -12.65 4.03
CA GLY A 6 11.81 -12.43 3.15
C GLY A 6 12.76 -13.61 3.14
N ARG A 7 13.12 -14.11 1.96
CA ARG A 7 14.19 -15.10 1.75
C ARG A 7 14.99 -14.76 0.48
N PRO A 8 16.28 -15.14 0.41
CA PRO A 8 17.07 -14.99 -0.81
C PRO A 8 16.45 -15.76 -2.01
N GLY A 9 16.62 -15.22 -3.22
CA GLY A 9 16.23 -15.85 -4.48
C GLY A 9 15.08 -15.13 -5.20
N PRO A 10 13.83 -15.17 -4.70
CA PRO A 10 12.70 -14.54 -5.38
C PRO A 10 12.76 -13.01 -5.35
N ALA A 11 12.62 -12.38 -6.52
CA ALA A 11 12.42 -10.93 -6.61
C ALA A 11 11.13 -10.52 -5.88
N GLY A 12 11.18 -9.46 -5.08
CA GLY A 12 10.03 -9.00 -4.29
C GLY A 12 9.76 -9.79 -3.00
N SER A 13 10.62 -10.74 -2.63
CA SER A 13 10.53 -11.44 -1.35
C SER A 13 10.47 -10.46 -0.18
N GLY A 14 9.66 -10.78 0.84
CA GLY A 14 9.36 -9.87 1.95
C GLY A 14 8.25 -8.85 1.69
N THR A 15 7.74 -8.75 0.45
CA THR A 15 6.70 -7.76 0.08
C THR A 15 5.48 -8.34 -0.61
N PHE A 16 5.34 -9.67 -0.71
CA PHE A 16 4.23 -10.32 -1.42
C PHE A 16 2.84 -9.88 -0.91
N ALA A 17 2.66 -9.67 0.39
CA ALA A 17 1.40 -9.14 0.92
C ALA A 17 1.05 -7.76 0.35
N LEU A 18 2.06 -6.89 0.19
CA LEU A 18 1.89 -5.57 -0.42
C LEU A 18 1.59 -5.70 -1.92
N GLN A 19 2.27 -6.62 -2.61
CA GLN A 19 2.05 -6.88 -4.03
C GLN A 19 0.66 -7.43 -4.33
N ASP A 20 0.15 -8.32 -3.47
CA ASP A 20 -1.21 -8.87 -3.56
C ASP A 20 -2.25 -7.76 -3.40
N GLN A 21 -2.06 -6.87 -2.41
CA GLN A 21 -2.93 -5.71 -2.25
C GLN A 21 -2.87 -4.77 -3.46
N GLN A 22 -1.69 -4.56 -4.06
CA GLN A 22 -1.58 -3.77 -5.29
C GLN A 22 -2.28 -4.46 -6.47
N ALA A 23 -2.25 -5.80 -6.55
CA ALA A 23 -2.97 -6.54 -7.57
C ALA A 23 -4.49 -6.36 -7.41
N ALA A 24 -4.99 -6.42 -6.18
CA ALA A 24 -6.39 -6.14 -5.87
C ALA A 24 -6.79 -4.69 -6.21
N LEU A 25 -5.95 -3.71 -5.90
CA LEU A 25 -6.21 -2.31 -6.26
C LEU A 25 -6.19 -2.08 -7.78
N ARG A 26 -5.30 -2.76 -8.52
CA ARG A 26 -5.32 -2.76 -9.99
C ARG A 26 -6.61 -3.35 -10.54
N TRP A 27 -7.07 -4.46 -9.97
CA TRP A 27 -8.36 -5.07 -10.33
C TRP A 27 -9.52 -4.10 -10.06
N ALA A 28 -9.59 -3.52 -8.85
CA ALA A 28 -10.63 -2.56 -8.50
C ALA A 28 -10.63 -1.35 -9.45
N ARG A 29 -9.47 -0.77 -9.74
CA ARG A 29 -9.36 0.38 -10.67
C ARG A 29 -9.75 0.02 -12.11
N ARG A 30 -9.51 -1.21 -12.55
CA ARG A 30 -9.89 -1.65 -13.90
C ARG A 30 -11.38 -1.96 -14.00
N ASP A 31 -11.93 -2.61 -12.99
CA ASP A 31 -13.22 -3.30 -13.09
C ASP A 31 -14.36 -2.59 -12.35
N ALA A 32 -14.10 -1.61 -11.47
CA ALA A 32 -15.13 -0.94 -10.66
C ALA A 32 -16.31 -0.39 -11.48
N ALA A 33 -16.07 0.12 -12.68
CA ALA A 33 -17.11 0.66 -13.56
C ALA A 33 -18.16 -0.39 -13.94
N ALA A 34 -17.77 -1.66 -14.09
CA ALA A 34 -18.69 -2.76 -14.39
C ALA A 34 -19.66 -3.04 -13.22
N PHE A 35 -19.33 -2.59 -12.01
CA PHE A 35 -20.15 -2.71 -10.81
C PHE A 35 -20.82 -1.37 -10.41
N GLY A 36 -20.77 -0.35 -11.27
CA GLY A 36 -21.33 0.98 -10.99
C GLY A 36 -20.47 1.86 -10.07
N GLY A 37 -19.21 1.48 -9.82
CA GLY A 37 -18.25 2.30 -9.08
C GLY A 37 -17.46 3.25 -9.99
N ASP A 38 -16.76 4.21 -9.38
CA ASP A 38 -15.88 5.15 -10.08
C ASP A 38 -14.40 4.72 -9.95
N PRO A 39 -13.75 4.25 -11.05
CA PRO A 39 -12.34 3.88 -11.02
C PRO A 39 -11.40 5.09 -10.78
N GLY A 40 -11.88 6.32 -11.00
CA GLY A 40 -11.21 7.57 -10.66
C GLY A 40 -11.39 8.02 -9.21
N ASN A 41 -12.08 7.25 -8.37
CA ASN A 41 -12.34 7.59 -6.98
C ASN A 41 -12.25 6.38 -6.01
N VAL A 42 -11.26 5.53 -6.22
CA VAL A 42 -10.95 4.39 -5.33
C VAL A 42 -10.44 4.88 -3.96
N THR A 43 -11.06 4.43 -2.87
CA THR A 43 -10.61 4.64 -1.48
C THR A 43 -10.12 3.34 -0.87
N VAL A 44 -8.91 3.31 -0.31
CA VAL A 44 -8.39 2.17 0.46
C VAL A 44 -8.59 2.43 1.96
N ALA A 45 -9.19 1.49 2.68
CA ALA A 45 -9.45 1.63 4.11
C ALA A 45 -8.96 0.40 4.87
N GLY A 46 -8.36 0.59 6.04
CA GLY A 46 -7.79 -0.52 6.81
C GLY A 46 -7.63 -0.19 8.29
N SER A 47 -7.65 -1.25 9.11
CA SER A 47 -7.43 -1.19 10.56
C SER A 47 -6.20 -1.99 10.98
N SER A 48 -5.50 -1.59 12.04
CA SER A 48 -4.32 -2.32 12.59
C SER A 48 -3.28 -2.63 11.50
N SER A 49 -2.96 -3.90 11.27
CA SER A 49 -2.06 -4.34 10.19
C SER A 49 -2.50 -3.88 8.80
N GLY A 50 -3.79 -3.66 8.58
CA GLY A 50 -4.32 -3.05 7.36
C GLY A 50 -3.95 -1.57 7.21
N ALA A 51 -3.97 -0.80 8.31
CA ALA A 51 -3.49 0.59 8.30
C ALA A 51 -1.97 0.67 8.09
N ALA A 52 -1.21 -0.26 8.69
CA ALA A 52 0.23 -0.39 8.44
C ALA A 52 0.53 -0.73 6.97
N ALA A 53 -0.25 -1.63 6.36
CA ALA A 53 -0.10 -1.97 4.94
C ALA A 53 -0.42 -0.79 4.01
N ILE A 54 -1.46 0.01 4.33
CA ILE A 54 -1.76 1.27 3.62
C ILE A 54 -0.59 2.24 3.68
N SER A 55 0.10 2.34 4.82
CA SER A 55 1.30 3.17 4.94
C SER A 55 2.42 2.71 3.99
N GLY A 56 2.57 1.39 3.80
CA GLY A 56 3.49 0.84 2.80
C GLY A 56 3.16 1.25 1.36
N HIS A 57 1.87 1.42 1.03
CA HIS A 57 1.46 1.87 -0.31
C HIS A 57 1.82 3.34 -0.59
N PHE A 58 1.89 4.20 0.43
CA PHE A 58 2.26 5.61 0.23
C PHE A 58 3.69 5.80 -0.30
N THR A 59 4.59 4.86 0.00
CA THR A 59 6.00 4.92 -0.43
C THR A 59 6.33 3.93 -1.55
N SER A 60 5.40 3.04 -1.92
CA SER A 60 5.63 2.04 -2.95
C SER A 60 5.37 2.61 -4.36
N PRO A 61 6.37 2.60 -5.26
CA PRO A 61 6.16 3.00 -6.66
C PRO A 61 5.06 2.19 -7.36
N GLY A 62 4.93 0.91 -7.00
CA GLY A 62 3.92 -0.01 -7.57
C GLY A 62 2.47 0.32 -7.19
N ALA A 63 2.26 1.20 -6.21
CA ALA A 63 0.94 1.64 -5.77
C ALA A 63 0.51 2.99 -6.38
N ARG A 64 1.40 3.68 -7.11
CA ARG A 64 1.14 5.02 -7.64
C ARG A 64 -0.08 5.02 -8.56
N GLY A 65 -1.07 5.86 -8.22
CA GLY A 65 -2.29 6.02 -9.00
C GLY A 65 -3.33 4.89 -8.84
N LEU A 66 -3.10 3.92 -7.94
CA LEU A 66 -4.05 2.82 -7.73
C LEU A 66 -5.22 3.17 -6.80
N PHE A 67 -5.07 4.20 -5.97
CA PHE A 67 -6.13 4.73 -5.11
C PHE A 67 -5.98 6.24 -4.97
N HIS A 68 -7.07 6.91 -4.59
CA HIS A 68 -7.19 8.36 -4.54
C HIS A 68 -7.31 8.87 -3.11
N ARG A 69 -7.82 8.03 -2.20
CA ARG A 69 -8.07 8.35 -0.80
C ARG A 69 -7.69 7.16 0.07
N ALA A 70 -7.27 7.43 1.30
CA ALA A 70 -6.89 6.41 2.26
C ALA A 70 -7.52 6.68 3.64
N VAL A 71 -7.99 5.64 4.32
CA VAL A 71 -8.45 5.68 5.71
C VAL A 71 -7.64 4.68 6.53
N LEU A 72 -6.94 5.19 7.54
CA LEU A 72 -6.12 4.41 8.45
C LEU A 72 -6.76 4.49 9.84
N ALA A 73 -7.31 3.37 10.32
CA ALA A 73 -7.93 3.28 11.63
C ALA A 73 -7.07 2.41 12.56
N CYS A 74 -6.94 2.79 13.84
CA CYS A 74 -6.36 1.94 14.88
C CYS A 74 -5.11 1.14 14.45
N GLY A 75 -4.15 1.80 13.82
CA GLY A 75 -2.87 1.20 13.44
C GLY A 75 -1.77 2.23 13.50
N GLU A 76 -0.55 1.79 13.86
CA GLU A 76 0.62 2.66 13.89
C GLU A 76 0.98 3.12 12.48
N GLY A 77 0.45 4.29 12.11
CA GLY A 77 1.02 5.07 11.02
C GLY A 77 2.42 5.48 11.45
N MET A 78 3.43 4.79 10.91
CA MET A 78 4.86 5.07 11.06
C MET A 78 5.50 4.44 12.31
N MET A 79 5.90 3.16 12.21
CA MET A 79 6.99 2.66 13.06
C MET A 79 8.29 3.35 12.60
N ASP A 80 8.83 4.20 13.49
CA ASP A 80 10.07 4.99 13.43
C ASP A 80 10.61 5.37 12.04
N VAL A 81 10.34 6.61 11.62
CA VAL A 81 11.25 7.29 10.68
C VAL A 81 12.45 7.76 11.50
N PRO A 82 13.67 7.25 11.27
CA PRO A 82 14.84 7.86 11.89
C PRO A 82 14.87 9.34 11.44
N ALA A 83 15.11 10.23 12.41
CA ALA A 83 14.86 11.68 12.29
C ALA A 83 15.58 12.34 11.08
N ASP A 84 16.55 11.66 10.47
CA ASP A 84 17.36 12.09 9.34
C ASP A 84 16.68 11.90 7.96
N ALA A 85 15.62 11.10 7.82
CA ALA A 85 15.00 10.87 6.51
C ALA A 85 14.31 12.12 5.92
N ARG A 86 13.79 13.03 6.77
CA ARG A 86 13.23 14.32 6.32
C ARG A 86 14.28 15.28 5.75
N ALA A 87 15.55 15.13 6.11
CA ALA A 87 16.62 16.01 5.65
C ALA A 87 17.10 15.67 4.23
N LYS A 88 16.97 14.41 3.79
CA LYS A 88 17.39 13.98 2.43
C LYS A 88 16.37 14.27 1.34
N ALA A 89 15.09 14.47 1.68
CA ALA A 89 14.04 14.79 0.69
C ALA A 89 14.03 16.26 0.23
N ARG A 90 14.91 17.11 0.77
CA ARG A 90 15.05 18.53 0.42
C ARG A 90 16.34 18.87 -0.36
N ARG A 91 17.03 17.86 -0.89
CA ARG A 91 18.19 18.03 -1.79
C ARG A 91 17.87 17.51 -3.17
#